data_AF-A0A519Z877-F1
#
_entry.id   AF-A0A519Z877-F1
#
_cell.length_a   1.000
_cell.length_b   1.000
_cell.length_c   1.000
_cell.angle_alpha   90.00
_cell.angle_beta   90.00
_cell.angle_gamma   90.00
#
_symmetry.space_group_name_H-M   'P 1'
#
loop_
_entity.id
_entity.type
_entity.pdbx_description
1 polymer ?
#
loop_
_entity_poly.entity_id
_entity_poly.type
_entity_poly.pdbx_seq_one_letter_code
_entity_poly.pdbx_strand_id
1 'polypeptide(L)'
;MKTTLPFRVLNWLRPLLVLLALGAGHVAQAAHLLGGEMTYRYLDANGPASAPLRYELTVTLYNNCGTSATLRTTASVGIYDQATNARLELTATNYLNTETYAGQRGILSIPQTTVSDCLSPPIPPGCTITGPSLPYRVQKFVAVVNLPQSAKGYYALFTDGNRNNDVTNLNRPGTEALTLYVALQPPQLPNHSPVFSDVAVAVICANDTTILLNNAVDADGDRLVYTFWQPYGLVGDLGALPLGSFAPPPRLLAYAPGRGYSAATPFGTAAGNYAALDPATGIAKYLASTPGSKYVVAVDVSEYRTINGQEVLLGTTRRDLQLVVAQCPDTKAPALPPPAVLARNYTVEAGNRLS
;
A
#
# COMPACT_ATOMS: atom_id res chain seq x y z
N MET A 1 -42.33 52.51 -9.95
CA MET A 1 -40.91 52.89 -9.89
C MET A 1 -40.07 51.72 -10.43
N LYS A 2 -39.63 51.80 -11.70
CA LYS A 2 -38.68 50.86 -12.29
C LYS A 2 -37.31 51.52 -12.24
N THR A 3 -36.47 51.12 -11.29
CA THR A 3 -35.07 51.54 -11.21
C THR A 3 -34.26 50.73 -12.22
N THR A 4 -33.97 51.34 -13.36
CA THR A 4 -33.03 50.83 -14.36
C THR A 4 -31.60 51.02 -13.87
N LEU A 5 -30.89 49.91 -13.61
CA LEU A 5 -29.44 49.93 -13.35
C LEU A 5 -28.67 50.37 -14.62
N PRO A 6 -27.62 51.19 -14.49
CA PRO A 6 -26.86 51.71 -15.63
C PRO A 6 -26.01 50.62 -16.28
N PHE A 7 -26.15 50.50 -17.62
CA PHE A 7 -25.53 49.50 -18.51
C PHE A 7 -23.99 49.46 -18.54
N ARG A 8 -23.29 50.32 -17.78
CA ARG A 8 -21.82 50.44 -17.81
C ARG A 8 -21.09 49.49 -16.84
N VAL A 9 -21.79 48.88 -15.89
CA VAL A 9 -21.17 47.97 -14.89
C VAL A 9 -21.01 46.53 -15.45
N LEU A 10 -21.73 46.18 -16.52
CA LEU A 10 -21.81 44.80 -17.01
C LEU A 10 -20.59 44.32 -17.81
N ASN A 11 -19.78 45.23 -18.37
CA ASN A 11 -18.61 44.88 -19.19
C ASN A 11 -17.36 44.51 -18.39
N TRP A 12 -17.27 44.90 -17.11
CA TRP A 12 -16.14 44.58 -16.24
C TRP A 12 -16.32 43.24 -15.49
N LEU A 13 -17.56 42.73 -15.44
CA LEU A 13 -17.89 41.45 -14.80
C LEU A 13 -17.49 40.22 -15.64
N ARG A 14 -17.42 40.36 -16.97
CA ARG A 14 -17.06 39.28 -17.90
C ARG A 14 -15.63 38.74 -17.71
N PRO A 15 -14.57 39.57 -17.66
CA PRO A 15 -13.22 39.06 -17.38
C PRO A 15 -13.10 38.49 -15.95
N LEU A 16 -13.85 39.02 -14.99
CA LEU A 16 -13.88 38.52 -13.61
C LEU A 16 -14.51 37.12 -13.51
N LEU A 17 -15.60 36.87 -14.26
CA LEU A 17 -16.24 35.55 -14.37
C LEU A 17 -15.34 34.53 -15.09
N VAL A 18 -14.55 34.94 -16.09
CA VAL A 18 -13.56 34.08 -16.75
C VAL A 18 -12.39 33.75 -15.82
N LEU A 19 -11.91 34.71 -15.02
CA LEU A 19 -10.89 34.49 -13.99
C LEU A 19 -11.38 33.60 -12.84
N LEU A 20 -12.63 33.74 -12.39
CA LEU A 20 -13.24 32.83 -11.41
C LEU A 20 -13.48 31.42 -11.98
N ALA A 21 -13.85 31.30 -13.26
CA ALA A 21 -14.00 30.00 -13.92
C ALA A 21 -12.65 29.30 -14.16
N LEU A 22 -11.57 30.05 -14.41
CA LEU A 22 -10.20 29.52 -14.51
C LEU A 22 -9.62 29.15 -13.13
N GLY A 23 -10.06 29.80 -12.04
CA GLY A 23 -9.65 29.47 -10.67
C GLY A 23 -10.41 28.29 -10.03
N ALA A 24 -11.60 27.95 -10.53
CA ALA A 24 -12.43 26.87 -9.98
C ALA A 24 -12.02 25.45 -10.42
N GLY A 25 -10.99 25.32 -11.27
CA GLY A 25 -10.57 24.03 -11.83
C GLY A 25 -9.54 23.24 -11.01
N HIS A 26 -8.98 23.82 -9.94
CA HIS A 26 -8.05 23.10 -9.10
C HIS A 26 -8.80 22.36 -8.00
N VAL A 27 -9.23 21.14 -8.30
CA VAL A 27 -9.52 20.16 -7.24
C VAL A 27 -8.24 20.04 -6.43
N ALA A 28 -8.25 20.56 -5.20
CA ALA A 28 -7.18 20.32 -4.24
C ALA A 28 -7.18 18.82 -3.92
N GLN A 29 -6.47 18.05 -4.73
CA GLN A 29 -6.22 16.63 -4.50
C GLN A 29 -5.29 16.55 -3.30
N ALA A 30 -5.86 16.24 -2.14
CA ALA A 30 -5.09 15.99 -0.93
C ALA A 30 -4.28 14.69 -1.15
N ALA A 31 -2.95 14.78 -1.16
CA ALA A 31 -2.01 13.69 -1.44
C ALA A 31 -1.35 13.24 -0.12
N HIS A 32 -1.72 12.06 0.41
CA HIS A 32 -1.41 11.68 1.80
C HIS A 32 -1.14 10.20 2.07
N LEU A 33 -1.40 9.31 1.11
CA LEU A 33 -1.11 7.90 1.28
C LEU A 33 0.34 7.59 0.95
N LEU A 34 1.00 6.94 1.91
CA LEU A 34 2.32 6.34 1.78
C LEU A 34 2.24 4.85 1.50
N GLY A 35 1.06 4.25 1.55
CA GLY A 35 0.90 2.82 1.29
C GLY A 35 -0.17 2.18 2.17
N GLY A 36 -0.23 0.86 2.10
CA GLY A 36 -1.08 0.07 2.97
C GLY A 36 -0.98 -1.43 2.73
N GLU A 37 -1.70 -2.15 3.57
CA GLU A 37 -1.85 -3.60 3.53
C GLU A 37 -3.24 -3.97 4.06
N MET A 38 -3.79 -5.07 3.57
CA MET A 38 -5.08 -5.60 4.02
C MET A 38 -4.92 -7.08 4.32
N THR A 39 -5.45 -7.51 5.46
CA THR A 39 -5.44 -8.91 5.91
C THR A 39 -6.83 -9.33 6.35
N TYR A 40 -7.04 -10.64 6.47
CA TYR A 40 -8.26 -11.21 7.02
C TYR A 40 -7.99 -12.39 7.96
N ARG A 41 -8.98 -12.69 8.78
CA ARG A 41 -9.04 -13.89 9.63
C ARG A 41 -10.42 -14.52 9.49
N TYR A 42 -10.49 -15.80 9.14
CA TYR A 42 -11.72 -16.57 9.35
C TYR A 42 -11.89 -16.81 10.86
N LEU A 43 -13.06 -16.49 11.41
CA LEU A 43 -13.33 -16.63 12.84
C LEU A 43 -14.11 -17.91 13.12
N ASP A 44 -15.33 -17.98 12.61
CA ASP A 44 -16.27 -19.08 12.85
C ASP A 44 -17.48 -18.99 11.89
N ALA A 45 -18.45 -19.89 12.08
CA ALA A 45 -19.75 -19.90 11.39
C ALA A 45 -20.92 -19.55 12.34
N ASN A 46 -20.68 -18.71 13.36
CA ASN A 46 -21.66 -18.36 14.40
C ASN A 46 -22.40 -17.03 14.14
N GLY A 47 -22.36 -16.51 12.91
CA GLY A 47 -23.11 -15.33 12.51
C GLY A 47 -24.62 -15.56 12.40
N PRO A 48 -25.40 -14.54 12.01
CA PRO A 48 -26.83 -14.67 11.74
C PRO A 48 -27.15 -15.78 10.72
N ALA A 49 -28.34 -16.38 10.80
CA ALA A 49 -28.71 -17.53 9.95
C ALA A 49 -28.55 -17.29 8.44
N SER A 50 -28.83 -16.07 7.96
CA SER A 50 -28.67 -15.68 6.55
C SER A 50 -27.24 -15.27 6.17
N ALA A 51 -26.36 -15.06 7.14
CA ALA A 51 -24.96 -14.67 6.95
C ALA A 51 -24.07 -15.30 8.05
N PRO A 52 -23.94 -16.64 8.09
CA PRO A 52 -23.34 -17.31 9.24
C PRO A 52 -21.82 -17.15 9.32
N LEU A 53 -21.13 -16.87 8.22
CA LEU A 53 -19.67 -16.89 8.19
C LEU A 53 -19.10 -15.58 8.74
N ARG A 54 -18.22 -15.65 9.73
CA ARG A 54 -17.61 -14.49 10.36
C ARG A 54 -16.15 -14.36 9.93
N TYR A 55 -15.83 -13.22 9.34
CA TYR A 55 -14.47 -12.85 8.96
C TYR A 55 -14.09 -11.54 9.61
N GLU A 56 -12.91 -11.47 10.23
CA GLU A 56 -12.32 -10.19 10.62
C GLU A 56 -11.46 -9.66 9.46
N LEU A 57 -11.69 -8.41 9.07
CA LEU A 57 -10.90 -7.70 8.08
C LEU A 57 -10.09 -6.61 8.78
N THR A 58 -8.82 -6.49 8.41
CA THR A 58 -7.94 -5.41 8.86
C THR A 58 -7.39 -4.67 7.66
N VAL A 59 -7.71 -3.38 7.53
CA VAL A 59 -7.04 -2.46 6.61
C VAL A 59 -6.06 -1.62 7.41
N THR A 60 -4.78 -1.65 7.04
CA THR A 60 -3.74 -0.81 7.61
C THR A 60 -3.25 0.17 6.55
N LEU A 61 -3.33 1.46 6.85
CA LEU A 61 -2.88 2.54 5.96
C LEU A 61 -1.70 3.28 6.58
N TYR A 62 -0.70 3.55 5.74
CA TYR A 62 0.43 4.41 6.08
C TYR A 62 0.13 5.79 5.51
N ASN A 63 -0.03 6.79 6.37
CA ASN A 63 -0.36 8.16 6.00
C ASN A 63 0.83 9.07 6.24
N ASN A 64 0.98 10.16 5.48
CA ASN A 64 1.94 11.19 5.83
C ASN A 64 1.50 11.96 7.09
N CYS A 65 2.46 12.55 7.81
CA CYS A 65 2.16 13.34 9.01
C CYS A 65 1.78 14.81 8.77
N GLY A 66 1.74 15.27 7.51
CA GLY A 66 1.56 16.70 7.19
C GLY A 66 0.21 17.25 7.66
N THR A 67 0.14 18.55 7.94
CA THR A 67 -1.09 19.25 8.38
C THR A 67 -2.22 19.24 7.36
N SER A 68 -1.92 18.93 6.10
CA SER A 68 -2.90 18.72 5.03
C SER A 68 -3.45 17.29 4.96
N ALA A 69 -2.90 16.36 5.75
CA ALA A 69 -3.30 14.95 5.73
C ALA A 69 -4.62 14.71 6.44
N THR A 70 -5.71 14.71 5.67
CA THR A 70 -7.00 14.28 6.19
C THR A 70 -6.96 12.79 6.47
N LEU A 71 -6.96 12.43 7.75
CA LEU A 71 -7.16 11.05 8.19
C LEU A 71 -8.57 10.59 7.84
N ARG A 72 -8.70 9.31 7.51
CA ARG A 72 -9.99 8.71 7.17
C ARG A 72 -10.78 8.40 8.42
N THR A 73 -12.05 8.77 8.46
CA THR A 73 -12.95 8.34 9.55
C THR A 73 -13.38 6.88 9.36
N THR A 74 -13.46 6.42 8.11
CA THR A 74 -13.84 5.06 7.74
C THR A 74 -13.01 4.52 6.58
N ALA A 75 -12.76 3.21 6.55
CA ALA A 75 -12.29 2.48 5.37
C ALA A 75 -13.46 1.79 4.67
N SER A 76 -13.56 1.98 3.36
CA SER A 76 -14.60 1.36 2.53
C SER A 76 -14.10 0.07 1.91
N VAL A 77 -14.78 -1.05 2.17
CA VAL A 77 -14.39 -2.38 1.67
C VAL A 77 -15.55 -3.03 0.92
N GLY A 78 -15.33 -3.35 -0.36
CA GLY A 78 -16.28 -4.08 -1.19
C GLY A 78 -16.09 -5.58 -0.99
N ILE A 79 -17.20 -6.33 -0.94
CA ILE A 79 -17.20 -7.79 -0.84
C ILE A 79 -17.75 -8.36 -2.14
N TYR A 80 -17.04 -9.31 -2.74
CA TYR A 80 -17.39 -9.93 -4.02
C TYR A 80 -17.30 -11.44 -3.89
N ASP A 81 -18.27 -12.17 -4.42
CA ASP A 81 -18.27 -13.64 -4.39
C ASP A 81 -17.22 -14.20 -5.37
N GLN A 82 -16.37 -15.13 -4.92
CA GLN A 82 -15.30 -15.67 -5.78
C GLN A 82 -15.80 -16.59 -6.90
N ALA A 83 -17.00 -17.17 -6.77
CA ALA A 83 -17.55 -18.06 -7.80
C ALA A 83 -18.12 -17.27 -8.97
N THR A 84 -18.69 -16.10 -8.70
CA THR A 84 -19.44 -15.30 -9.68
C THR A 84 -18.80 -13.96 -10.01
N ASN A 85 -17.81 -13.52 -9.22
CA ASN A 85 -17.23 -12.16 -9.23
C ASN A 85 -18.25 -11.05 -8.94
N ALA A 86 -19.51 -11.41 -8.64
CA ALA A 86 -20.57 -10.46 -8.37
C ALA A 86 -20.38 -9.84 -7.00
N ARG A 87 -20.72 -8.56 -6.90
CA ARG A 87 -20.72 -7.86 -5.63
C ARG A 87 -21.81 -8.43 -4.73
N LEU A 88 -21.47 -8.65 -3.46
CA LEU A 88 -22.44 -8.87 -2.39
C LEU A 88 -22.89 -7.50 -1.83
N GLU A 89 -24.15 -7.16 -2.02
CA GLU A 89 -24.73 -5.95 -1.42
C GLU A 89 -24.96 -6.16 0.08
N LEU A 90 -24.17 -5.48 0.92
CA LEU A 90 -24.23 -5.66 2.36
C LEU A 90 -25.42 -4.95 3.00
N THR A 91 -26.04 -5.60 3.97
CA THR A 91 -27.13 -5.05 4.79
C THR A 91 -26.74 -5.00 6.26
N ALA A 92 -27.63 -4.49 7.12
CA ALA A 92 -27.47 -4.54 8.57
C ALA A 92 -27.24 -5.95 9.14
N THR A 93 -27.64 -7.00 8.41
CA THR A 93 -27.33 -8.40 8.76
C THR A 93 -25.83 -8.68 8.67
N ASN A 94 -25.18 -8.12 7.66
CA ASN A 94 -23.76 -8.34 7.38
C ASN A 94 -22.88 -7.49 8.29
N TYR A 95 -23.23 -6.20 8.40
CA TYR A 95 -22.52 -5.22 9.22
C TYR A 95 -23.40 -3.99 9.47
N LEU A 96 -23.18 -3.27 10.58
CA LEU A 96 -24.04 -2.14 10.96
C LEU A 96 -23.96 -0.97 9.97
N ASN A 97 -22.75 -0.62 9.51
CA ASN A 97 -22.53 0.54 8.63
C ASN A 97 -22.21 0.07 7.20
N THR A 98 -23.18 0.18 6.31
CA THR A 98 -23.04 -0.28 4.92
C THR A 98 -23.07 0.86 3.89
N GLU A 99 -22.78 2.09 4.30
CA GLU A 99 -22.68 3.24 3.41
C GLU A 99 -21.31 3.92 3.56
N THR A 100 -20.62 4.12 2.43
CA THR A 100 -19.31 4.78 2.42
C THR A 100 -19.45 6.29 2.59
N TYR A 101 -18.34 6.96 2.95
CA TYR A 101 -18.29 8.41 2.96
C TYR A 101 -18.61 9.05 1.58
N ALA A 102 -18.32 8.33 0.50
CA ALA A 102 -18.65 8.74 -0.87
C ALA A 102 -20.11 8.42 -1.27
N GLY A 103 -20.94 7.91 -0.35
CA GLY A 103 -22.35 7.61 -0.58
C GLY A 103 -22.61 6.28 -1.29
N GLN A 104 -21.62 5.40 -1.41
CA GLN A 104 -21.83 4.06 -1.96
C GLN A 104 -22.54 3.19 -0.91
N ARG A 105 -23.77 2.77 -1.21
CA ARG A 105 -24.58 1.90 -0.33
C ARG A 105 -24.27 0.44 -0.55
N GLY A 106 -24.45 -0.39 0.48
CA GLY A 106 -24.18 -1.82 0.48
C GLY A 106 -22.69 -2.19 0.49
N ILE A 107 -21.84 -1.29 0.99
CA ILE A 107 -20.37 -1.44 1.06
C ILE A 107 -19.96 -1.40 2.52
N LEU A 108 -19.04 -2.26 2.94
CA LEU A 108 -18.59 -2.30 4.32
C LEU A 108 -17.86 -1.00 4.67
N SER A 109 -18.39 -0.23 5.63
CA SER A 109 -17.82 1.04 6.07
C SER A 109 -17.24 0.87 7.47
N ILE A 110 -15.94 0.52 7.53
CA ILE A 110 -15.25 0.16 8.76
C ILE A 110 -14.78 1.44 9.46
N PRO A 111 -15.20 1.74 10.71
CA PRO A 111 -14.70 2.90 11.44
C PRO A 111 -13.22 2.77 11.79
N GLN A 112 -12.52 3.90 11.89
CA GLN A 112 -11.14 3.92 12.39
C GLN A 112 -11.07 3.29 13.79
N THR A 113 -10.26 2.26 13.93
CA THR A 113 -10.03 1.58 15.22
C THR A 113 -8.86 2.22 15.96
N THR A 114 -7.73 2.46 15.28
CA THR A 114 -6.56 3.11 15.87
C THR A 114 -5.88 4.03 14.88
N VAL A 115 -5.16 5.03 15.43
CA VAL A 115 -4.22 5.86 14.69
C VAL A 115 -3.02 6.13 15.58
N SER A 116 -1.81 5.98 15.05
CA SER A 116 -0.59 6.32 15.78
C SER A 116 -0.36 7.83 15.83
N ASP A 117 0.51 8.25 16.74
CA ASP A 117 1.18 9.54 16.61
C ASP A 117 2.02 9.59 15.33
N CYS A 118 2.56 10.77 15.04
CA CYS A 118 3.51 10.90 13.95
C CYS A 118 4.82 10.19 14.30
N LEU A 119 5.17 9.17 13.52
CA LEU A 119 6.37 8.37 13.64
C LEU A 119 7.40 8.80 12.59
N SER A 120 8.67 8.66 12.94
CA SER A 120 9.77 8.74 11.99
C SER A 120 10.24 7.33 11.63
N PRO A 121 10.67 7.08 10.40
CA PRO A 121 11.34 5.84 10.04
C PRO A 121 12.53 5.60 10.99
N PRO A 122 12.76 4.36 11.44
CA PRO A 122 13.84 4.06 12.36
C PRO A 122 15.19 4.40 11.71
N ILE A 123 16.01 5.19 12.41
CA ILE A 123 17.37 5.55 12.01
C ILE A 123 18.33 4.94 13.05
N PRO A 124 19.39 4.23 12.63
CA PRO A 124 20.38 3.70 13.57
C PRO A 124 20.97 4.78 14.48
N PRO A 125 21.21 4.50 15.78
CA PRO A 125 21.83 5.45 16.70
C PRO A 125 23.16 5.99 16.14
N GLY A 126 23.33 7.32 16.13
CA GLY A 126 24.53 7.99 15.61
C GLY A 126 24.51 8.32 14.11
N CYS A 127 23.46 7.93 13.38
CA CYS A 127 23.23 8.40 12.01
C CYS A 127 22.35 9.65 12.01
N THR A 128 22.82 10.73 11.41
CA THR A 128 22.03 11.96 11.21
C THR A 128 21.64 12.06 9.75
N ILE A 129 20.41 11.69 9.40
CA ILE A 129 19.91 11.83 8.02
C ILE A 129 19.64 13.30 7.73
N THR A 130 20.15 13.81 6.61
CA THR A 130 19.88 15.18 6.15
C THR A 130 19.06 15.15 4.86
N GLY A 131 18.12 16.08 4.72
CA GLY A 131 17.23 16.14 3.55
C GLY A 131 15.84 15.53 3.79
N PRO A 132 15.17 15.01 2.74
CA PRO A 132 13.76 14.61 2.81
C PRO A 132 13.54 13.50 3.84
N SER A 133 12.67 13.75 4.82
CA SER A 133 12.11 12.72 5.69
C SER A 133 10.70 12.34 5.24
N LEU A 134 10.28 11.11 5.54
CA LEU A 134 8.93 10.64 5.29
C LEU A 134 8.26 10.24 6.62
N PRO A 135 7.95 11.21 7.49
CA PRO A 135 7.24 10.93 8.73
C PRO A 135 5.84 10.41 8.41
N TYR A 136 5.40 9.41 9.17
CA TYR A 136 4.19 8.66 8.86
C TYR A 136 3.31 8.41 10.09
N ARG A 137 2.02 8.18 9.84
CA ARG A 137 1.05 7.67 10.82
C ARG A 137 0.49 6.35 10.34
N VAL A 138 0.36 5.40 11.24
CA VAL A 138 -0.30 4.11 10.97
C VAL A 138 -1.75 4.23 11.40
N GLN A 139 -2.66 3.99 10.47
CA GLN A 139 -4.10 4.02 10.72
C GLN A 139 -4.67 2.62 10.48
N LYS A 140 -5.43 2.07 11.44
CA LYS A 140 -6.04 0.74 11.33
C LYS A 140 -7.55 0.79 11.38
N PHE A 141 -8.16 -0.06 10.57
CA PHE A 141 -9.60 -0.28 10.45
C PHE A 141 -9.84 -1.77 10.60
N VAL A 142 -10.48 -2.17 11.70
CA VAL A 142 -10.74 -3.57 12.03
C VAL A 142 -12.25 -3.76 12.19
N ALA A 143 -12.81 -4.73 11.47
CA ALA A 143 -14.21 -5.10 11.60
C ALA A 143 -14.43 -6.58 11.37
N VAL A 144 -15.44 -7.12 12.06
CA VAL A 144 -16.00 -8.43 11.76
C VAL A 144 -17.20 -8.27 10.84
N VAL A 145 -17.17 -8.90 9.68
CA VAL A 145 -18.29 -8.97 8.74
C VAL A 145 -18.91 -10.36 8.75
N ASN A 146 -20.24 -10.39 8.76
CA ASN A 146 -21.03 -11.62 8.60
C ASN A 146 -21.35 -11.82 7.12
N LEU A 147 -20.97 -12.97 6.55
CA LEU A 147 -21.16 -13.29 5.13
C LEU A 147 -22.01 -14.55 4.95
N PRO A 148 -22.81 -14.64 3.88
CA PRO A 148 -23.52 -15.86 3.52
C PRO A 148 -22.57 -17.06 3.35
N GLN A 149 -23.14 -18.26 3.32
CA GLN A 149 -22.40 -19.46 2.94
C GLN A 149 -21.87 -19.31 1.51
N SER A 150 -20.59 -19.64 1.31
CA SER A 150 -19.97 -19.70 -0.02
C SER A 150 -19.00 -20.88 -0.08
N ALA A 151 -19.06 -21.63 -1.18
CA ALA A 151 -18.15 -22.75 -1.44
C ALA A 151 -16.79 -22.30 -2.02
N LYS A 152 -16.70 -21.04 -2.47
CA LYS A 152 -15.47 -20.45 -3.03
C LYS A 152 -14.91 -19.31 -2.18
N GLY A 153 -15.69 -18.80 -1.23
CA GLY A 153 -15.31 -17.66 -0.41
C GLY A 153 -15.54 -16.34 -1.14
N TYR A 154 -14.85 -15.29 -0.68
CA TYR A 154 -15.07 -13.92 -1.13
C TYR A 154 -13.77 -13.20 -1.46
N TYR A 155 -13.83 -12.12 -2.23
CA TYR A 155 -12.80 -11.10 -2.28
C TYR A 155 -13.23 -9.93 -1.40
N ALA A 156 -12.33 -9.42 -0.58
CA ALA A 156 -12.44 -8.10 0.03
C ALA A 156 -11.54 -7.14 -0.74
N LEU A 157 -12.08 -5.98 -1.12
CA LEU A 157 -11.39 -4.98 -1.93
C LEU A 157 -11.50 -3.62 -1.25
N PHE A 158 -10.35 -2.99 -1.00
CA PHE A 158 -10.24 -1.61 -0.52
C PHE A 158 -9.62 -0.75 -1.63
N THR A 159 -10.09 0.50 -1.78
CA THR A 159 -9.45 1.47 -2.67
C THR A 159 -9.58 2.89 -2.13
N ASP A 160 -8.57 3.72 -2.38
CA ASP A 160 -8.53 5.12 -1.98
C ASP A 160 -7.71 5.98 -2.95
N GLY A 161 -8.23 7.17 -3.27
CA GLY A 161 -7.71 8.04 -4.33
C GLY A 161 -6.54 8.96 -3.98
N ASN A 162 -6.03 8.94 -2.75
CA ASN A 162 -5.16 10.01 -2.23
C ASN A 162 -3.66 9.67 -2.26
N ARG A 163 -3.14 9.06 -3.34
CA ARG A 163 -1.69 8.86 -3.53
C ARG A 163 -0.96 10.21 -3.68
N ASN A 164 0.35 10.23 -3.40
CA ASN A 164 1.14 11.44 -3.57
C ASN A 164 1.45 11.75 -5.04
N ASN A 165 1.28 13.01 -5.43
CA ASN A 165 1.48 13.45 -6.82
C ASN A 165 2.95 13.43 -7.27
N ASP A 166 3.89 13.42 -6.34
CA ASP A 166 5.33 13.54 -6.60
C ASP A 166 6.07 12.19 -6.56
N VAL A 167 5.33 11.07 -6.72
CA VAL A 167 5.94 9.76 -6.89
C VAL A 167 6.63 9.66 -8.25
N THR A 168 7.91 9.28 -8.22
CA THR A 168 8.86 9.31 -9.34
C THR A 168 8.67 8.16 -10.34
N ASN A 169 8.32 6.96 -9.88
CA ASN A 169 8.22 5.78 -10.75
C ASN A 169 6.82 5.51 -11.30
N LEU A 170 5.80 6.28 -10.92
CA LEU A 170 4.43 6.07 -11.38
C LEU A 170 4.07 7.03 -12.52
N ASN A 171 3.27 6.55 -13.47
CA ASN A 171 2.68 7.38 -14.50
C ASN A 171 1.44 8.09 -13.95
N ARG A 172 1.46 9.44 -13.88
CA ARG A 172 0.34 10.26 -13.37
C ARG A 172 -0.20 9.78 -12.01
N PRO A 173 0.64 9.75 -10.95
CA PRO A 173 0.27 9.17 -9.66
C PRO A 173 -0.98 9.81 -9.03
N GLY A 174 -1.22 11.10 -9.26
CA GLY A 174 -2.42 11.81 -8.77
C GLY A 174 -3.75 11.38 -9.37
N THR A 175 -3.72 10.51 -10.38
CA THR A 175 -4.92 9.90 -10.98
C THR A 175 -5.04 8.41 -10.69
N GLU A 176 -4.17 7.86 -9.84
CA GLU A 176 -4.17 6.43 -9.49
C GLU A 176 -4.52 6.24 -8.01
N ALA A 177 -5.20 5.14 -7.70
CA ALA A 177 -5.59 4.80 -6.33
C ALA A 177 -4.56 3.90 -5.63
N LEU A 178 -4.56 3.92 -4.29
CA LEU A 178 -4.10 2.80 -3.49
C LEU A 178 -5.21 1.75 -3.48
N THR A 179 -4.93 0.57 -4.02
CA THR A 179 -5.89 -0.54 -4.03
C THR A 179 -5.26 -1.75 -3.35
N LEU A 180 -6.01 -2.36 -2.44
CA LEU A 180 -5.62 -3.54 -1.69
C LEU A 180 -6.75 -4.56 -1.82
N TYR A 181 -6.43 -5.83 -1.99
CA TYR A 181 -7.44 -6.89 -1.98
C TYR A 181 -6.90 -8.17 -1.34
N VAL A 182 -7.78 -8.97 -0.76
CA VAL A 182 -7.47 -10.31 -0.25
C VAL A 182 -8.56 -11.30 -0.65
N ALA A 183 -8.16 -12.56 -0.85
CA ALA A 183 -9.07 -13.67 -1.11
C ALA A 183 -9.40 -14.39 0.21
N LEU A 184 -10.64 -14.23 0.67
CA LEU A 184 -11.19 -14.85 1.87
C LEU A 184 -11.53 -16.30 1.55
N GLN A 185 -10.81 -17.25 2.15
CA GLN A 185 -11.08 -18.67 1.94
C GLN A 185 -12.40 -19.11 2.58
N PRO A 186 -13.10 -20.10 1.98
CA PRO A 186 -14.35 -20.62 2.52
C PRO A 186 -14.11 -21.46 3.78
N PRO A 187 -15.15 -21.76 4.59
CA PRO A 187 -15.01 -22.49 5.86
C PRO A 187 -14.45 -23.91 5.76
N GLN A 188 -14.49 -24.52 4.58
CA GLN A 188 -13.87 -25.82 4.33
C GLN A 188 -12.34 -25.73 4.26
N LEU A 189 -11.82 -24.51 4.13
CA LEU A 189 -10.41 -24.18 4.16
C LEU A 189 -10.18 -22.95 5.06
N PRO A 190 -10.43 -23.06 6.38
CA PRO A 190 -10.28 -21.95 7.31
C PRO A 190 -8.88 -21.35 7.21
N ASN A 191 -8.79 -20.02 7.15
CA ASN A 191 -7.52 -19.36 6.91
C ASN A 191 -7.41 -18.00 7.58
N HIS A 192 -6.19 -17.67 7.97
CA HIS A 192 -5.74 -16.39 8.48
C HIS A 192 -4.62 -15.87 7.57
N SER A 193 -4.91 -14.86 6.74
CA SER A 193 -3.88 -14.35 5.83
C SER A 193 -2.63 -13.88 6.59
N PRO A 194 -1.43 -13.96 6.00
CA PRO A 194 -0.19 -13.61 6.67
C PRO A 194 -0.19 -12.15 7.14
N VAL A 195 0.32 -11.93 8.34
CA VAL A 195 0.41 -10.59 8.95
C VAL A 195 1.87 -10.18 9.00
N PHE A 196 2.18 -9.03 8.39
CA PHE A 196 3.53 -8.51 8.44
C PHE A 196 3.99 -8.17 9.86
N SER A 197 5.27 -8.43 10.14
CA SER A 197 5.82 -8.33 11.50
C SER A 197 6.26 -6.92 11.89
N ASP A 198 6.49 -6.05 10.90
CA ASP A 198 7.05 -4.72 11.11
C ASP A 198 6.30 -3.68 10.28
N VAL A 199 6.41 -2.40 10.66
CA VAL A 199 5.87 -1.27 9.92
C VAL A 199 6.66 -1.04 8.64
N ALA A 200 5.94 -0.65 7.59
CA ALA A 200 6.47 -0.78 6.25
C ALA A 200 7.14 0.49 5.69
N VAL A 201 7.30 1.55 6.49
CA VAL A 201 7.84 2.84 6.02
C VAL A 201 9.34 2.91 6.25
N ALA A 202 10.09 3.15 5.16
CA ALA A 202 11.54 3.29 5.19
C ALA A 202 12.03 4.49 4.37
N VAL A 203 13.21 4.98 4.77
CA VAL A 203 14.03 5.94 4.02
C VAL A 203 15.17 5.17 3.37
N ILE A 204 15.38 5.36 2.08
CA ILE A 204 16.54 4.83 1.35
C ILE A 204 17.66 5.85 1.45
N CYS A 205 18.82 5.43 1.95
CA CYS A 205 20.03 6.24 1.90
C CYS A 205 20.60 6.27 0.50
N ALA A 206 20.77 7.47 -0.07
CA ALA A 206 21.32 7.62 -1.41
C ALA A 206 22.72 6.99 -1.50
N ASN A 207 22.94 6.16 -2.53
CA ASN A 207 24.19 5.44 -2.78
C ASN A 207 24.62 4.45 -1.68
N ASP A 208 23.72 4.09 -0.76
CA ASP A 208 23.94 3.07 0.24
C ASP A 208 22.81 2.02 0.19
N THR A 209 23.12 0.79 0.59
CA THR A 209 22.13 -0.28 0.62
C THR A 209 21.26 -0.14 1.87
N THR A 210 19.97 0.07 1.65
CA THR A 210 18.95 0.03 2.70
C THR A 210 18.31 -1.34 2.76
N ILE A 211 18.16 -1.88 3.97
CA ILE A 211 17.47 -3.15 4.23
C ILE A 211 16.07 -2.83 4.76
N LEU A 212 15.04 -3.45 4.17
CA LEU A 212 13.66 -3.38 4.65
C LEU A 212 13.14 -4.80 4.93
N LEU A 213 12.56 -4.98 6.11
CA LEU A 213 11.93 -6.24 6.50
C LEU A 213 10.48 -6.26 6.00
N ASN A 214 10.17 -7.23 5.14
CA ASN A 214 8.80 -7.53 4.72
C ASN A 214 8.34 -8.90 5.21
N ASN A 215 8.99 -9.45 6.24
CA ASN A 215 8.62 -10.74 6.79
C ASN A 215 7.21 -10.69 7.39
N ALA A 216 6.44 -11.74 7.15
CA ALA A 216 5.12 -11.95 7.69
C ALA A 216 5.06 -13.24 8.51
N VAL A 217 4.06 -13.30 9.38
CA VAL A 217 3.74 -14.44 10.21
C VAL A 217 2.40 -14.99 9.73
N ASP A 218 2.41 -16.29 9.46
CA ASP A 218 1.20 -17.06 9.19
C ASP A 218 0.72 -17.72 10.48
N ALA A 219 -0.54 -17.50 10.85
CA ALA A 219 -1.08 -18.05 12.10
C ALA A 219 -1.45 -19.53 11.99
N ASP A 220 -1.63 -20.04 10.77
CA ASP A 220 -2.03 -21.42 10.50
C ASP A 220 -0.82 -22.33 10.17
N GLY A 221 0.37 -21.74 10.05
CA GLY A 221 1.62 -22.45 9.77
C GLY A 221 1.90 -22.66 8.30
N ASP A 222 1.30 -21.86 7.41
CA ASP A 222 1.52 -21.97 5.98
C ASP A 222 2.91 -21.48 5.56
N ARG A 223 3.38 -22.06 4.44
CA ARG A 223 4.65 -21.64 3.86
C ARG A 223 4.46 -20.33 3.10
N LEU A 224 5.29 -19.34 3.43
CA LEU A 224 5.24 -18.03 2.81
C LEU A 224 6.29 -17.88 1.71
N VAL A 225 5.89 -17.26 0.60
CA VAL A 225 6.78 -16.88 -0.51
C VAL A 225 6.66 -15.39 -0.77
N TYR A 226 7.81 -14.71 -0.81
CA TYR A 226 7.89 -13.27 -1.01
C TYR A 226 8.30 -12.95 -2.44
N THR A 227 7.57 -12.07 -3.11
CA THR A 227 7.90 -11.62 -4.48
C THR A 227 7.71 -10.12 -4.63
N PHE A 228 8.61 -9.45 -5.35
CA PHE A 228 8.32 -8.08 -5.77
C PHE A 228 7.21 -8.07 -6.81
N TRP A 229 6.25 -7.18 -6.62
CA TRP A 229 5.16 -7.02 -7.56
C TRP A 229 4.90 -5.55 -7.89
N GLN A 230 4.02 -5.34 -8.86
CA GLN A 230 3.55 -4.03 -9.25
C GLN A 230 2.29 -3.67 -8.47
N PRO A 231 2.22 -2.49 -7.82
CA PRO A 231 1.03 -1.99 -7.12
C PRO A 231 -0.27 -2.16 -7.92
N TYR A 232 -1.40 -2.30 -7.22
CA TYR A 232 -2.70 -2.17 -7.86
C TYR A 232 -3.07 -0.69 -8.05
N GLY A 233 -3.77 -0.41 -9.14
CA GLY A 233 -4.28 0.92 -9.48
C GLY A 233 -5.79 0.99 -9.36
N LEU A 234 -6.41 1.84 -10.19
CA LEU A 234 -7.86 2.02 -10.22
C LEU A 234 -8.65 0.73 -10.47
N VAL A 235 -9.78 0.60 -9.78
CA VAL A 235 -10.79 -0.48 -9.92
C VAL A 235 -12.16 0.03 -10.35
N GLY A 236 -12.22 1.26 -10.84
CA GLY A 236 -13.42 2.02 -11.17
C GLY A 236 -13.05 3.49 -11.25
N ASP A 237 -13.86 4.34 -10.64
CA ASP A 237 -13.49 5.73 -10.42
C ASP A 237 -12.49 5.87 -9.26
N LEU A 238 -11.82 7.02 -9.19
CA LEU A 238 -10.81 7.31 -8.17
C LEU A 238 -11.41 7.19 -6.76
N GLY A 239 -10.93 6.20 -5.99
CA GLY A 239 -11.40 5.94 -4.62
C GLY A 239 -12.81 5.34 -4.52
N ALA A 240 -13.39 4.86 -5.62
CA ALA A 240 -14.72 4.25 -5.65
C ALA A 240 -14.64 2.75 -5.94
N LEU A 241 -15.43 1.96 -5.19
CA LEU A 241 -15.49 0.52 -5.37
C LEU A 241 -16.47 0.14 -6.52
N PRO A 242 -16.18 -0.90 -7.32
CA PRO A 242 -17.12 -1.38 -8.32
C PRO A 242 -18.45 -1.84 -7.71
N LEU A 243 -19.58 -1.34 -8.22
CA LEU A 243 -20.91 -1.62 -7.67
C LEU A 243 -21.61 -2.86 -8.27
N GLY A 244 -21.08 -3.43 -9.36
CA GLY A 244 -21.66 -4.61 -10.04
C GLY A 244 -20.85 -5.88 -9.81
N SER A 245 -19.61 -5.88 -10.32
CA SER A 245 -18.69 -7.00 -10.21
C SER A 245 -17.25 -6.52 -10.12
N PHE A 246 -16.38 -7.39 -9.64
CA PHE A 246 -14.95 -7.15 -9.55
C PHE A 246 -14.20 -8.20 -10.38
N ALA A 247 -13.27 -7.78 -11.22
CA ALA A 247 -12.40 -8.69 -11.96
C ALA A 247 -11.05 -8.83 -11.22
N PRO A 248 -10.82 -9.92 -10.49
CA PRO A 248 -9.53 -10.21 -9.85
C PRO A 248 -8.49 -10.72 -10.87
N PRO A 249 -7.19 -10.46 -10.65
CA PRO A 249 -6.67 -9.46 -9.71
C PRO A 249 -6.99 -8.04 -10.19
N PRO A 250 -6.96 -7.02 -9.31
CA PRO A 250 -7.13 -5.63 -9.72
C PRO A 250 -6.13 -5.23 -10.81
N ARG A 251 -6.49 -4.21 -11.61
CA ARG A 251 -5.57 -3.63 -12.60
C ARG A 251 -4.26 -3.21 -11.92
N LEU A 252 -3.15 -3.53 -12.55
CA LEU A 252 -1.82 -3.06 -12.12
C LEU A 252 -1.64 -1.57 -12.46
N LEU A 253 -1.08 -0.82 -11.52
CA LEU A 253 -0.78 0.60 -11.65
C LEU A 253 0.38 0.79 -12.64
N ALA A 254 0.22 1.65 -13.65
CA ALA A 254 1.26 1.84 -14.66
C ALA A 254 2.50 2.60 -14.12
N TYR A 255 3.68 2.02 -14.31
CA TYR A 255 4.94 2.74 -14.07
C TYR A 255 5.23 3.78 -15.17
N ALA A 256 5.97 4.81 -14.81
CA ALA A 256 6.41 5.86 -15.73
C ALA A 256 7.34 5.28 -16.82
N PRO A 257 7.17 5.65 -18.10
CA PRO A 257 8.00 5.12 -19.17
C PRO A 257 9.42 5.71 -19.16
N GLY A 258 10.34 5.08 -19.90
CA GLY A 258 11.64 5.65 -20.26
C GLY A 258 12.78 5.49 -19.25
N ARG A 259 12.54 4.88 -18.09
CA ARG A 259 13.58 4.64 -17.05
C ARG A 259 13.75 3.19 -16.63
N GLY A 260 13.07 2.26 -17.33
CA GLY A 260 13.14 0.83 -17.04
C GLY A 260 12.49 0.44 -15.71
N TYR A 261 11.49 1.20 -15.24
CA TYR A 261 10.73 0.85 -14.05
C TYR A 261 9.93 -0.43 -14.26
N SER A 262 10.04 -1.37 -13.34
CA SER A 262 9.27 -2.60 -13.28
C SER A 262 9.13 -3.06 -11.83
N ALA A 263 8.38 -4.13 -11.58
CA ALA A 263 8.31 -4.74 -10.25
C ALA A 263 9.70 -5.12 -9.72
N ALA A 264 10.58 -5.66 -10.57
CA ALA A 264 11.94 -6.07 -10.19
C ALA A 264 12.94 -4.90 -10.18
N THR A 265 12.62 -3.80 -10.86
CA THR A 265 13.47 -2.60 -10.99
C THR A 265 12.68 -1.34 -10.63
N PRO A 266 12.14 -1.22 -9.40
CA PRO A 266 11.24 -0.12 -9.05
C PRO A 266 11.92 1.26 -9.07
N PHE A 267 13.26 1.29 -8.93
CA PHE A 267 14.10 2.49 -9.01
C PHE A 267 14.67 2.73 -10.41
N GLY A 268 14.34 1.87 -11.38
CA GLY A 268 14.78 1.94 -12.76
C GLY A 268 16.07 1.15 -13.00
N THR A 269 16.57 1.21 -14.23
CA THR A 269 17.75 0.45 -14.68
C THR A 269 19.03 1.30 -14.76
N ALA A 270 18.97 2.56 -14.35
CA ALA A 270 20.14 3.43 -14.32
C ALA A 270 21.17 2.91 -13.30
N ALA A 271 22.46 3.03 -13.63
CA ALA A 271 23.56 2.63 -12.76
C ALA A 271 23.45 3.26 -11.37
N GLY A 272 23.80 2.49 -10.34
CA GLY A 272 23.61 2.92 -8.95
C GLY A 272 22.15 2.85 -8.48
N ASN A 273 21.31 2.02 -9.11
CA ASN A 273 20.02 1.63 -8.56
C ASN A 273 19.89 0.10 -8.58
N TYR A 274 19.36 -0.50 -7.52
CA TYR A 274 18.96 -1.90 -7.54
C TYR A 274 17.88 -2.21 -6.48
N ALA A 275 17.14 -3.28 -6.71
CA ALA A 275 16.26 -3.89 -5.73
C ALA A 275 16.46 -5.41 -5.75
N ALA A 276 16.55 -6.02 -4.57
CA ALA A 276 16.59 -7.47 -4.41
C ALA A 276 15.69 -7.90 -3.25
N LEU A 277 15.05 -9.05 -3.37
CA LEU A 277 14.18 -9.63 -2.33
C LEU A 277 14.59 -11.08 -2.12
N ASP A 278 14.77 -11.46 -0.87
CA ASP A 278 14.88 -12.87 -0.50
C ASP A 278 13.47 -13.49 -0.47
N PRO A 279 13.17 -14.47 -1.34
CA PRO A 279 11.83 -15.05 -1.45
C PRO A 279 11.43 -15.94 -0.28
N ALA A 280 12.35 -16.31 0.61
CA ALA A 280 12.06 -17.13 1.78
C ALA A 280 11.93 -16.29 3.06
N THR A 281 12.69 -15.19 3.16
CA THR A 281 12.71 -14.36 4.38
C THR A 281 11.94 -13.06 4.26
N GLY A 282 11.64 -12.59 3.06
CA GLY A 282 11.00 -11.28 2.83
C GLY A 282 11.94 -10.10 3.06
N ILE A 283 13.24 -10.33 3.23
CA ILE A 283 14.23 -9.26 3.41
C ILE A 283 14.48 -8.61 2.05
N ALA A 284 14.12 -7.33 1.92
CA ALA A 284 14.39 -6.53 0.74
C ALA A 284 15.66 -5.71 0.93
N LYS A 285 16.46 -5.60 -0.13
CA LYS A 285 17.60 -4.70 -0.26
C LYS A 285 17.33 -3.71 -1.37
N TYR A 286 17.50 -2.44 -1.05
CA TYR A 286 17.25 -1.34 -1.97
C TYR A 286 18.46 -0.43 -2.02
N LEU A 287 18.79 0.04 -3.21
CA LEU A 287 19.74 1.12 -3.40
C LEU A 287 19.20 2.02 -4.49
N ALA A 288 19.19 3.32 -4.21
CA ALA A 288 18.84 4.34 -5.18
C ALA A 288 19.82 5.51 -5.08
N SER A 289 20.11 6.17 -6.19
CA SER A 289 21.19 7.17 -6.25
C SER A 289 20.73 8.62 -6.15
N THR A 290 19.43 8.88 -6.29
CA THR A 290 18.89 10.25 -6.46
C THR A 290 18.11 10.71 -5.23
N PRO A 291 18.70 11.54 -4.34
CA PRO A 291 17.97 12.16 -3.23
C PRO A 291 16.73 12.93 -3.68
N GLY A 292 15.67 12.89 -2.86
CA GLY A 292 14.40 13.55 -3.15
C GLY A 292 13.43 12.72 -3.99
N SER A 293 13.91 11.67 -4.67
CA SER A 293 13.02 10.76 -5.39
C SER A 293 12.15 9.94 -4.44
N LYS A 294 10.91 9.70 -4.87
CA LYS A 294 9.90 8.90 -4.16
C LYS A 294 9.47 7.74 -5.04
N TYR A 295 9.47 6.54 -4.51
CA TYR A 295 9.19 5.34 -5.30
C TYR A 295 8.10 4.54 -4.65
N VAL A 296 7.11 4.11 -5.43
CA VAL A 296 6.14 3.13 -4.95
C VAL A 296 6.61 1.73 -5.32
N VAL A 297 6.63 0.83 -4.34
CA VAL A 297 7.00 -0.59 -4.46
C VAL A 297 5.88 -1.44 -3.88
N ALA A 298 5.77 -2.69 -4.35
CA ALA A 298 4.90 -3.67 -3.71
C ALA A 298 5.64 -4.99 -3.45
N VAL A 299 5.34 -5.60 -2.31
CA VAL A 299 5.78 -6.94 -1.94
C VAL A 299 4.55 -7.80 -1.71
N ASP A 300 4.48 -8.90 -2.43
CA ASP A 300 3.47 -9.93 -2.26
C ASP A 300 3.99 -11.04 -1.34
N VAL A 301 3.14 -11.48 -0.43
CA VAL A 301 3.32 -12.66 0.41
C VAL A 301 2.26 -13.67 0.01
N SER A 302 2.68 -14.70 -0.72
CA SER A 302 1.82 -15.82 -1.10
C SER A 302 1.90 -16.91 -0.05
N GLU A 303 0.74 -17.36 0.45
CA GLU A 303 0.62 -18.40 1.47
C GLU A 303 0.24 -19.74 0.83
N TYR A 304 1.04 -20.77 1.10
CA TYR A 304 0.86 -22.12 0.55
C TYR A 304 0.62 -23.12 1.68
N ARG A 305 -0.49 -23.84 1.59
CA ARG A 305 -0.84 -24.92 2.51
C ARG A 305 -0.65 -26.28 1.87
N THR A 306 -0.08 -27.22 2.60
CA THR A 306 -0.02 -28.62 2.15
C THR A 306 -1.34 -29.32 2.46
N ILE A 307 -2.08 -29.71 1.43
CA ILE A 307 -3.36 -30.43 1.52
C ILE A 307 -3.21 -31.73 0.75
N ASN A 308 -3.39 -32.87 1.42
CA ASN A 308 -3.22 -34.20 0.81
C ASN A 308 -1.87 -34.40 0.09
N GLY A 309 -0.80 -33.81 0.64
CA GLY A 309 0.55 -33.89 0.08
C GLY A 309 0.82 -32.96 -1.11
N GLN A 310 -0.11 -32.07 -1.46
CA GLN A 310 0.07 -31.06 -2.51
C GLN A 310 0.05 -29.65 -1.92
N GLU A 311 0.93 -28.78 -2.41
CA GLU A 311 0.90 -27.36 -2.06
C GLU A 311 -0.21 -26.63 -2.82
N VAL A 312 -1.09 -25.97 -2.07
CA VAL A 312 -2.21 -25.18 -2.59
C VAL A 312 -2.00 -23.73 -2.17
N LEU A 313 -2.00 -22.81 -3.14
CA LEU A 313 -2.02 -21.38 -2.87
C LEU A 313 -3.37 -20.98 -2.28
N LEU A 314 -3.39 -20.44 -1.07
CA LEU A 314 -4.64 -19.96 -0.46
C LEU A 314 -4.87 -18.48 -0.76
N GLY A 315 -3.82 -17.69 -0.81
CA GLY A 315 -3.97 -16.26 -0.94
C GLY A 315 -2.65 -15.54 -1.13
N THR A 316 -2.77 -14.28 -1.50
CA THR A 316 -1.65 -13.36 -1.57
C THR A 316 -2.02 -12.12 -0.80
N THR A 317 -1.21 -11.77 0.19
CA THR A 317 -1.30 -10.51 0.91
C THR A 317 -0.28 -9.54 0.33
N ARG A 318 -0.74 -8.33 -0.02
CA ARG A 318 0.13 -7.29 -0.57
C ARG A 318 0.43 -6.21 0.45
N ARG A 319 1.70 -5.81 0.47
CA ARG A 319 2.20 -4.58 1.07
C ARG A 319 2.58 -3.61 -0.04
N ASP A 320 1.88 -2.49 -0.13
CA ASP A 320 2.12 -1.38 -1.07
C ASP A 320 2.76 -0.22 -0.31
N LEU A 321 3.89 0.30 -0.78
CA LEU A 321 4.73 1.24 -0.05
C LEU A 321 5.28 2.34 -0.91
N GLN A 322 5.32 3.55 -0.36
CA GLN A 322 6.10 4.66 -0.87
C GLN A 322 7.37 4.80 -0.05
N LEU A 323 8.50 4.67 -0.72
CA LEU A 323 9.84 4.90 -0.19
C LEU A 323 10.32 6.29 -0.61
N VAL A 324 11.13 6.94 0.23
CA VAL A 324 11.83 8.19 -0.12
C VAL A 324 13.33 7.97 -0.11
N VAL A 325 14.04 8.58 -1.05
CA VAL A 325 15.50 8.62 -1.06
C VAL A 325 15.97 9.89 -0.36
N ALA A 326 16.81 9.75 0.66
CA ALA A 326 17.39 10.87 1.41
C ALA A 326 18.92 10.89 1.28
N GLN A 327 19.52 12.05 1.59
CA GLN A 327 20.96 12.15 1.70
C GLN A 327 21.38 11.68 3.10
N CYS A 328 22.10 10.57 3.14
CA CYS A 328 22.66 10.07 4.38
C CYS A 328 24.12 10.54 4.52
N PRO A 329 24.61 10.73 5.75
CA PRO A 329 26.02 10.97 5.98
C PRO A 329 26.81 9.73 5.58
N ASP A 330 28.04 9.92 5.12
CA ASP A 330 28.89 8.81 4.70
C ASP A 330 29.08 7.82 5.86
N THR A 331 28.77 6.55 5.61
CA THR A 331 29.10 5.49 6.54
C THR A 331 30.61 5.30 6.54
N LYS A 332 31.28 5.67 7.63
CA LYS A 332 32.71 5.37 7.79
C LYS A 332 32.87 3.85 7.84
N ALA A 333 33.63 3.29 6.89
CA ALA A 333 33.95 1.87 6.91
C ALA A 333 34.52 1.48 8.29
N PRO A 334 34.17 0.28 8.82
CA PRO A 334 34.72 -0.19 10.07
C PRO A 334 36.25 -0.12 10.03
N ALA A 335 36.85 0.55 11.01
CA ALA A 335 38.30 0.52 11.17
C ALA A 335 38.68 -0.87 11.66
N LEU A 336 39.12 -1.73 10.74
CA LEU A 336 39.66 -3.04 11.11
C LEU A 336 40.84 -2.83 12.05
N PRO A 337 40.95 -3.58 13.17
CA PRO A 337 42.10 -3.50 14.06
C PRO A 337 43.41 -3.67 13.29
N PRO A 338 44.53 -3.09 13.77
CA PRO A 338 45.83 -3.34 13.18
C PRO A 338 46.07 -4.86 13.05
N PRO A 339 46.75 -5.35 12.00
CA PRO A 339 47.04 -6.77 11.84
C PRO A 339 47.74 -7.41 13.06
N ALA A 340 48.46 -6.60 13.84
CA ALA A 340 49.08 -7.01 15.10
C ALA A 340 48.09 -7.37 16.21
N VAL A 341 46.84 -6.91 16.14
CA VAL A 341 45.77 -7.13 17.12
C VAL A 341 44.76 -8.17 16.63
N LEU A 342 44.52 -8.23 15.32
CA LEU A 342 43.63 -9.22 14.69
C LEU A 342 44.29 -9.75 13.41
N ALA A 343 44.75 -11.00 13.44
CA ALA A 343 45.32 -11.66 12.27
C ALA A 343 44.27 -11.73 11.14
N ARG A 344 44.63 -11.22 9.95
CA ARG A 344 43.74 -11.19 8.79
C ARG A 344 44.16 -12.31 7.83
N ASN A 345 43.30 -13.29 7.65
CA ASN A 345 43.48 -14.33 6.63
C ASN A 345 42.72 -13.93 5.37
N TYR A 346 43.42 -13.89 4.24
CA TYR A 346 42.84 -13.62 2.94
C TYR A 346 42.99 -14.86 2.06
N THR A 347 41.91 -15.28 1.42
CA THR A 347 41.94 -16.27 0.34
C THR A 347 41.85 -15.51 -0.98
N VAL A 348 42.88 -15.63 -1.82
CA VAL A 348 42.92 -14.97 -3.13
C VAL A 348 43.02 -16.05 -4.20
N GLU A 349 42.09 -16.02 -5.15
CA GLU A 349 42.15 -16.86 -6.35
C GLU A 349 43.23 -16.34 -7.31
N ALA A 350 43.91 -17.25 -8.01
CA ALA A 350 44.95 -16.89 -8.97
C ALA A 350 44.40 -15.95 -10.06
N GLY A 351 44.95 -14.74 -10.14
CA GLY A 351 44.56 -13.72 -11.13
C GLY A 351 43.93 -12.45 -10.57
N ASN A 352 43.55 -12.42 -9.28
CA ASN A 352 42.98 -11.23 -8.66
C ASN A 352 44.07 -10.31 -8.06
N ARG A 353 43.91 -9.00 -8.23
CA ARG A 353 44.73 -8.00 -7.53
C ARG A 353 44.16 -7.75 -6.13
N LEU A 354 45.03 -7.79 -5.12
CA LEU A 354 44.74 -7.28 -3.78
C LEU A 354 44.69 -5.75 -3.89
N SER A 355 43.49 -5.18 -3.87
CA SER A 355 43.27 -3.74 -3.69
C SER A 355 42.75 -3.45 -2.29
#